data_AF-A0A3B9J9Z4-F1
#
_entry.id   AF-A0A3B9J9Z4-F1
#
_cell.length_a   1.000
_cell.length_b   1.000
_cell.length_c   1.000
_cell.angle_alpha   90.00
_cell.angle_beta   90.00
_cell.angle_gamma   90.00
#
_symmetry.space_group_name_H-M   'P 1'
#
loop_
_entity.id
_entity.type
_entity.pdbx_description
1 polymer ?
#
loop_
_entity_poly.entity_id
_entity_poly.type
_entity_poly.pdbx_seq_one_letter_code
_entity_poly.pdbx_strand_id
1 'polypeptide(L)'
;MRAVKERMNLYITKSVADELRRLVPARERTKFVEEVLARELRREHLREVLARTAGAWKDEDHPDLMTVEDINRWIDEQRRIGAGNREEELNKLWGRDNDD
;
A
#
# COMPACT_ATOMS: atom_id res chain seq x y z
N MET A 1 9.85 -19.04 6.74
CA MET A 1 8.94 -20.04 6.12
C MET A 1 9.27 -20.17 4.64
N ARG A 2 9.35 -21.39 4.10
CA ARG A 2 9.55 -21.60 2.65
C ARG A 2 8.24 -21.25 1.94
N ALA A 3 8.28 -20.46 0.88
CA ALA A 3 7.08 -20.11 0.13
C ALA A 3 6.41 -21.38 -0.43
N VAL A 4 5.12 -21.56 -0.14
CA VAL A 4 4.30 -22.65 -0.68
C VAL A 4 3.96 -22.30 -2.13
N LYS A 5 4.26 -23.20 -3.06
CA LYS A 5 3.98 -23.00 -4.49
C LYS A 5 2.71 -23.76 -4.87
N GLU A 6 1.83 -23.09 -5.60
CA GLU A 6 0.61 -23.66 -6.16
C GLU A 6 0.70 -23.70 -7.69
N ARG A 7 0.14 -24.75 -8.31
CA ARG A 7 0.08 -24.86 -9.78
C ARG A 7 -1.23 -24.27 -10.28
N MET A 8 -1.13 -23.28 -11.15
CA MET A 8 -2.26 -22.67 -11.84
C MET A 8 -2.17 -22.92 -13.35
N ASN A 9 -3.26 -23.42 -13.96
CA ASN A 9 -3.33 -23.60 -15.41
C ASN A 9 -4.06 -22.39 -16.02
N LEU A 10 -3.37 -21.65 -16.88
CA LEU A 10 -3.91 -20.48 -17.59
C LEU A 10 -3.71 -20.64 -19.10
N TYR A 11 -4.68 -20.16 -19.88
CA TYR A 11 -4.52 -20.00 -21.32
C TYR A 11 -4.05 -18.58 -21.63
N ILE A 12 -2.98 -18.47 -22.40
CA ILE A 12 -2.49 -17.20 -22.96
C ILE A 12 -2.44 -17.30 -24.47
N THR A 13 -2.48 -16.16 -25.15
CA THR A 13 -2.39 -16.13 -26.62
C THR A 13 -1.04 -16.66 -27.09
N LYS A 14 -1.04 -17.30 -28.26
CA LYS A 14 0.19 -17.85 -28.86
C LYS A 14 1.26 -16.77 -29.07
N SER A 15 0.87 -15.58 -29.52
CA SER A 15 1.78 -14.46 -29.74
C SER A 15 2.56 -14.09 -28.47
N VAL A 16 1.87 -13.95 -27.34
CA VAL A 16 2.49 -13.65 -26.05
C VAL A 16 3.37 -14.80 -25.56
N ALA A 17 2.91 -16.04 -25.72
CA ALA A 17 3.70 -17.22 -25.35
C ALA A 17 5.01 -17.32 -26.16
N ASP A 18 4.95 -17.05 -27.46
CA ASP A 18 6.11 -17.12 -28.36
C ASP A 18 7.09 -15.98 -28.08
N GLU A 19 6.59 -14.78 -27.79
CA GLU A 19 7.43 -13.65 -27.37
C GLU A 19 8.12 -13.91 -26.03
N LEU A 20 7.39 -14.42 -25.04
CA LEU A 20 7.97 -14.84 -23.76
C LEU A 20 9.07 -15.89 -23.96
N ARG A 21 8.85 -16.85 -24.87
CA ARG A 21 9.84 -17.90 -25.17
C ARG A 21 11.09 -17.34 -25.85
N ARG A 22 10.92 -16.34 -26.73
CA ARG A 22 12.00 -15.66 -27.46
C ARG A 22 12.85 -14.79 -26.54
N LEU A 23 12.23 -14.10 -25.58
CA LEU A 23 12.90 -13.09 -24.75
C LEU A 23 13.38 -13.62 -23.40
N VAL A 24 12.70 -14.61 -22.80
CA VAL A 24 12.99 -15.08 -21.45
C VAL A 24 13.47 -16.54 -21.45
N PRO A 25 14.63 -16.86 -20.84
CA PRO A 25 15.14 -18.22 -20.72
C PRO A 25 14.15 -19.15 -20.02
N ALA A 26 14.08 -20.42 -20.44
CA ALA A 26 13.09 -21.38 -19.94
C ALA A 26 13.04 -21.52 -18.41
N ARG A 27 14.19 -21.43 -17.72
CA ARG A 27 14.29 -21.55 -16.25
C ARG A 27 13.85 -20.30 -15.50
N GLU A 28 13.72 -19.17 -16.19
CA GLU A 28 13.37 -17.86 -15.61
C GLU A 28 11.92 -17.46 -15.90
N ARG A 29 11.25 -18.11 -16.85
CA ARG A 29 9.87 -17.77 -17.27
C ARG A 29 8.88 -17.78 -16.11
N THR A 30 8.91 -18.78 -15.23
CA THR A 30 8.00 -18.83 -14.08
C THR A 30 8.23 -17.65 -13.15
N LYS A 31 9.50 -17.31 -12.86
CA LYS A 31 9.86 -16.17 -12.02
C LYS A 31 9.41 -14.85 -12.67
N PHE A 32 9.67 -14.69 -13.96
CA PHE A 32 9.24 -13.51 -14.72
C PHE A 32 7.71 -13.33 -14.67
N VAL A 33 6.96 -14.40 -14.92
CA VAL A 33 5.49 -14.37 -14.88
C VAL A 33 5.00 -14.04 -13.46
N GLU A 34 5.58 -14.64 -12.43
CA GLU A 34 5.26 -14.36 -11.03
C GLU A 34 5.50 -12.89 -10.67
N GLU A 35 6.64 -12.31 -11.06
CA GLU A 35 6.99 -10.92 -10.79
C GLU A 35 6.03 -9.94 -11.50
N VAL A 36 5.72 -10.20 -12.78
CA VAL A 36 4.78 -9.38 -13.55
C VAL A 36 3.38 -9.46 -12.95
N LEU A 37 2.87 -10.65 -12.68
CA LEU A 37 1.55 -10.83 -12.07
C LEU A 37 1.47 -10.16 -10.70
N ALA A 38 2.47 -10.35 -9.84
CA ALA A 38 2.51 -9.73 -8.52
C ALA A 38 2.51 -8.20 -8.62
N ARG A 39 3.22 -7.62 -9.59
CA ARG A 39 3.22 -6.17 -9.83
C ARG A 39 1.85 -5.67 -10.26
N GLU A 40 1.21 -6.32 -11.23
CA GLU A 40 -0.10 -5.88 -11.72
C GLU A 40 -1.20 -6.08 -10.66
N LEU A 41 -1.16 -7.17 -9.90
CA LEU A 41 -2.09 -7.39 -8.78
C LEU A 41 -1.98 -6.32 -7.69
N ARG A 42 -0.75 -5.88 -7.35
CA ARG A 42 -0.57 -4.74 -6.42
C ARG A 42 -1.20 -3.46 -6.95
N ARG A 43 -1.14 -3.22 -8.26
CA ARG A 43 -1.77 -2.04 -8.88
C ARG A 43 -3.29 -2.13 -8.83
N GLU A 44 -3.87 -3.28 -9.13
CA GLU A 44 -5.32 -3.45 -9.04
C GLU A 44 -5.81 -3.31 -7.60
N HIS A 45 -5.09 -3.90 -6.64
CA HIS A 45 -5.43 -3.72 -5.23
C HIS A 45 -5.36 -2.25 -4.80
N LEU A 46 -4.32 -1.52 -5.21
CA LEU A 46 -4.22 -0.09 -4.93
C LEU A 46 -5.40 0.69 -5.55
N ARG A 47 -5.80 0.38 -6.78
CA ARG A 47 -6.97 1.04 -7.41
C ARG A 47 -8.25 0.79 -6.63
N GLU A 48 -8.47 -0.45 -6.19
CA GLU A 48 -9.62 -0.80 -5.37
C GLU A 48 -9.63 -0.02 -4.05
N VAL A 49 -8.47 0.03 -3.36
CA VAL A 49 -8.33 0.78 -2.11
C VAL A 49 -8.59 2.26 -2.32
N LEU A 50 -7.97 2.88 -3.32
CA LEU A 50 -8.17 4.29 -3.64
C LEU A 50 -9.63 4.62 -3.93
N ALA A 51 -10.33 3.74 -4.66
CA ALA A 51 -11.76 3.90 -4.92
C ALA A 51 -12.59 3.81 -3.64
N ARG A 52 -12.27 2.85 -2.76
CA ARG A 52 -12.97 2.64 -1.48
C ARG A 52 -12.70 3.74 -0.46
N THR A 53 -11.52 4.33 -0.47
CA THR A 53 -11.11 5.39 0.47
C THR A 53 -11.24 6.78 -0.14
N ALA A 54 -11.89 6.91 -1.30
CA ALA A 54 -12.13 8.21 -1.91
C ALA A 54 -12.99 9.08 -0.97
N GLY A 55 -12.49 10.25 -0.60
CA GLY A 55 -13.15 11.13 0.36
C GLY A 55 -13.03 10.69 1.82
N ALA A 56 -12.17 9.71 2.13
CA ALA A 56 -11.81 9.37 3.51
C ALA A 56 -10.90 10.44 4.18
N TRP A 57 -10.42 11.41 3.40
CA TRP A 57 -9.65 12.55 3.87
C TRP A 57 -10.34 13.81 3.33
N LYS A 58 -10.88 14.64 4.22
CA LYS A 58 -11.51 15.91 3.84
C LYS A 58 -10.94 17.04 4.69
N ASP A 59 -10.99 18.24 4.15
CA ASP A 59 -10.52 19.45 4.81
C ASP A 59 -11.27 19.70 6.13
N GLU A 60 -12.58 19.38 6.17
CA GLU A 60 -13.38 19.54 7.39
C GLU A 60 -12.96 18.57 8.51
N ASP A 61 -12.36 17.43 8.16
CA ASP A 61 -11.87 16.43 9.11
C ASP A 61 -10.47 16.80 9.65
N HIS A 62 -9.78 17.77 9.03
CA HIS A 62 -8.40 18.17 9.33
C HIS A 62 -8.21 19.70 9.41
N PRO A 63 -8.91 20.40 10.33
CA PRO A 63 -8.77 21.84 10.50
C PRO A 63 -7.34 22.27 10.88
N ASP A 64 -6.58 21.37 11.49
CA ASP A 64 -5.17 21.54 11.87
C ASP A 64 -4.19 21.55 10.68
N LEU A 65 -4.66 21.24 9.47
CA LEU A 65 -3.84 21.17 8.27
C LEU A 65 -4.30 22.14 7.16
N MET A 66 -5.17 23.10 7.50
CA MET A 66 -5.80 24.00 6.52
C MET A 66 -4.89 25.10 5.98
N THR A 67 -3.96 25.60 6.79
CA THR A 67 -3.04 26.68 6.42
C THR A 67 -1.59 26.29 6.67
N VAL A 68 -0.65 27.03 6.08
CA VAL A 68 0.78 26.82 6.32
C VAL A 68 1.10 27.02 7.81
N GLU A 69 0.47 27.99 8.47
CA GLU A 69 0.59 28.24 9.90
C GLU A 69 0.06 27.06 10.74
N ASP A 70 -1.08 26.47 10.35
CA ASP A 70 -1.66 25.31 11.06
C ASP A 70 -0.79 24.07 10.88
N ILE A 71 -0.30 23.82 9.66
CA ILE A 71 0.66 22.75 9.37
C ILE A 71 1.94 22.93 10.20
N ASN A 72 2.49 24.15 10.27
CA ASN A 72 3.70 24.42 11.05
C ASN A 72 3.48 24.17 12.55
N ARG A 73 2.33 24.58 13.09
CA ARG A 73 1.93 24.32 14.48
C ARG A 73 1.84 22.83 14.76
N TRP A 74 1.17 22.09 13.87
CA TRP A 74 1.06 20.64 13.96
C TRP A 74 2.44 19.97 13.92
N ILE A 75 3.32 20.36 12.99
CA ILE A 75 4.69 19.84 12.88
C ILE A 75 5.47 20.08 14.18
N ASP A 76 5.36 21.28 14.77
CA ASP A 76 6.06 21.62 16.01
C ASP A 76 5.55 20.80 17.20
N GLU A 77 4.24 20.55 17.28
CA GLU A 77 3.64 19.65 18.28
C GLU A 77 4.14 18.21 18.09
N GLN A 78 4.14 17.69 16.86
CA GLN A 78 4.65 16.34 16.55
C GLN A 78 6.14 16.18 16.87
N ARG A 79 6.94 17.24 16.69
CA ARG A 79 8.37 17.25 17.03
C ARG A 79 8.60 17.30 18.54
N ARG A 80 7.78 18.05 19.29
CA ARG A 80 7.84 18.11 20.76
C ARG A 80 7.52 16.77 21.42
N ILE A 81 6.58 16.01 20.85
CA ILE A 81 6.20 14.69 21.37
C ILE A 81 7.40 13.71 21.36
N GLY A 82 8.28 13.80 20.35
CA GLY A 82 9.54 13.03 20.30
C GLY A 82 9.38 11.51 20.32
N ALA A 83 10.42 10.75 19.96
CA ALA A 83 10.33 9.28 19.84
C ALA A 83 10.18 8.53 21.19
N GLY A 84 10.41 9.20 22.33
CA GLY A 84 10.47 8.56 23.65
C GLY A 84 9.10 8.27 24.29
N ASN A 85 8.10 9.13 24.05
CA ASN A 85 6.76 9.01 24.66
C ASN A 85 5.65 8.83 23.62
N ARG A 86 6.01 8.64 22.34
CA ARG A 86 5.06 8.63 21.21
C ARG A 86 3.95 7.60 21.36
N GLU A 87 4.26 6.39 21.79
CA GLU A 87 3.26 5.32 21.93
C GLU A 87 2.24 5.60 23.05
N GLU A 88 2.71 6.16 24.17
CA GLU A 88 1.84 6.56 25.29
C GLU A 88 0.94 7.75 24.92
N GLU A 89 1.50 8.75 24.23
CA GLU A 89 0.75 9.93 23.79
C GLU A 89 -0.23 9.60 22.66
N LEU A 90 0.12 8.73 21.71
CA LEU A 90 -0.80 8.25 20.67
C LEU A 90 -1.96 7.43 21.27
N ASN A 91 -1.70 6.60 22.28
CA ASN A 91 -2.75 5.88 22.99
C ASN A 91 -3.68 6.81 23.78
N LYS A 92 -3.19 7.92 24.33
CA LYS A 92 -4.06 8.94 24.97
C LYS A 92 -4.92 9.69 23.95
N LEU A 93 -4.39 9.93 22.74
CA LEU A 93 -5.06 10.70 21.68
C LEU A 93 -6.09 9.87 20.90
N TRP A 94 -5.77 8.61 20.58
CA TRP A 94 -6.56 7.75 19.67
C TRP A 94 -7.07 6.45 20.31
N GLY A 95 -6.65 6.14 21.55
CA GLY A 95 -7.04 4.92 22.26
C GLY A 95 -8.30 5.07 23.12
N ARG A 96 -9.03 6.19 23.03
CA ARG A 96 -10.20 6.48 23.87
C ARG A 96 -11.53 5.98 23.29
N ASP A 97 -11.56 5.61 22.01
CA ASP A 97 -12.81 5.37 21.26
C ASP A 97 -12.94 3.94 20.67
N ASN A 98 -12.20 2.93 21.17
CA ASN A 98 -12.37 1.53 20.74
C ASN A 98 -13.21 0.66 21.70
N ASP A 99 -13.85 1.27 22.70
CA ASP A 99 -14.85 0.61 23.54
C ASP A 99 -16.25 1.18 23.24
N ASP A 100 -16.80 0.88 22.06
CA ASP A 100 -18.25 0.90 21.77
C ASP A 100 -18.58 0.05 20.51
#